data_AF-A0AA34TP53-F1
#
_entry.id   AF-A0AA34TP53-F1
#
_cell.length_a   1.000
_cell.length_b   1.000
_cell.length_c   1.000
_cell.angle_alpha   90.00
_cell.angle_beta   90.00
_cell.angle_gamma   90.00
#
_symmetry.space_group_name_H-M   'P 1'
#
loop_
_entity.id
_entity.type
_entity.pdbx_description
1 polymer ?
#
loop_
_entity_poly.entity_id
_entity_poly.type
_entity_poly.pdbx_seq_one_letter_code
_entity_poly.pdbx_strand_id
1 'polypeptide(L)' 'MRIVIFIATVILVKSIEAKFGHTYNIFSDPLDIKLAALDFVLWVSVYFGLSFVYEKGKGILTKNG' A
#
# COMPACT_ATOMS: atom_id res chain seq x y z
N MET A 1 14.26 -6.46 -4.94
CA MET A 1 12.89 -6.90 -4.55
C MET A 1 12.17 -5.94 -3.62
N ARG A 2 12.78 -5.38 -2.55
CA ARG A 2 12.11 -4.34 -1.71
C ARG A 2 11.67 -3.09 -2.47
N ILE A 3 12.48 -2.61 -3.42
CA ILE A 3 12.14 -1.42 -4.22
C ILE A 3 10.89 -1.63 -5.10
N VAL A 4 10.68 -2.85 -5.62
CA VAL A 4 9.53 -3.17 -6.47
C VAL A 4 8.25 -3.22 -5.64
N ILE A 5 8.31 -3.81 -4.44
CA ILE A 5 7.21 -3.80 -3.48
C ILE A 5 6.87 -2.37 -3.11
N PHE A 6 7.87 -1.54 -2.80
CA PHE A 6 7.67 -0.14 -2.46
C PHE A 6 6.98 0.66 -3.59
N ILE A 7 7.46 0.53 -4.84
CA ILE A 7 6.85 1.19 -6.00
C ILE A 7 5.41 0.69 -6.21
N ALA A 8 5.17 -0.62 -6.10
CA ALA A 8 3.83 -1.19 -6.23
C ALA A 8 2.88 -0.70 -5.12
N THR A 9 3.36 -0.59 -3.89
CA THR A 9 2.60 -0.02 -2.76
C THR A 9 2.21 1.43 -3.06
N VAL A 10 3.15 2.27 -3.51
CA VAL A 10 2.86 3.67 -3.84
C VAL A 10 1.81 3.80 -4.94
N ILE A 11 1.90 3.00 -6.00
CA ILE A 11 0.93 3.02 -7.11
C ILE A 11 -0.46 2.57 -6.65
N LEU A 12 -0.54 1.48 -5.86
CA LEU A 12 -1.81 0.94 -5.37
C LEU A 12 -2.49 1.90 -4.40
N VAL A 13 -1.75 2.46 -3.45
CA VAL A 13 -2.25 3.44 -2.48
C VAL A 13 -2.82 4.65 -3.23
N LYS A 14 -2.06 5.26 -4.16
CA LYS A 14 -2.55 6.36 -5.01
C LYS A 14 -3.78 6.01 -5.83
N SER A 15 -3.85 4.78 -6.36
CA SER A 15 -4.98 4.34 -7.17
C SER A 15 -6.25 4.16 -6.34
N ILE A 16 -6.10 3.75 -5.08
CA ILE A 16 -7.22 3.60 -4.14
C ILE A 16 -7.68 4.98 -3.66
N GLU A 17 -6.76 5.86 -3.26
CA GLU A 17 -7.07 7.27 -2.93
C GLU A 17 -7.85 7.97 -4.06
N ALA A 18 -7.40 7.81 -5.31
CA ALA A 18 -8.06 8.37 -6.49
C ALA A 18 -9.49 7.81 -6.69
N LYS A 19 -9.74 6.54 -6.35
CA LYS A 19 -11.06 5.89 -6.46
C LYS A 19 -12.01 6.30 -5.33
N PHE A 20 -11.49 6.62 -4.15
CA PHE A 20 -12.28 7.08 -3.02
C PHE A 20 -12.78 8.53 -3.20
N GLY A 21 -12.40 9.22 -4.29
CA GLY A 21 -12.78 10.61 -4.54
C GLY A 21 -12.15 11.60 -3.54
N HIS A 22 -11.31 11.09 -2.64
CA HIS A 22 -10.60 11.86 -1.65
C HIS A 22 -9.22 12.20 -2.23
N THR A 23 -9.08 13.42 -2.75
CA THR A 23 -7.75 14.07 -2.89
C THR A 23 -7.34 14.58 -1.50
N TYR A 24 -7.32 13.69 -0.52
CA TYR A 24 -6.86 14.06 0.80
C TYR A 24 -5.35 14.04 0.80
N ASN A 25 -4.77 15.21 1.03
CA ASN A 25 -3.34 15.37 1.13
C ASN A 25 -3.01 15.66 2.59
N ILE A 26 -2.39 14.71 3.28
CA ILE A 26 -1.90 14.85 4.66
C ILE A 26 -0.99 16.09 4.86
N PHE A 27 -0.36 16.58 3.79
CA PHE A 27 0.42 17.83 3.82
C PHE A 27 -0.44 19.10 3.72
N SER A 28 -1.64 18.99 3.15
CA SER A 28 -2.58 20.11 2.99
C SER A 28 -3.60 20.20 4.12
N ASP A 29 -4.05 19.06 4.67
CA ASP A 29 -5.06 19.00 5.75
C ASP A 29 -4.59 18.14 6.95
N PRO A 30 -3.51 18.52 7.64
CA PRO A 30 -2.90 17.71 8.72
C PRO A 30 -3.78 17.55 9.97
N LEU A 31 -4.88 18.32 10.09
CA LEU A 31 -5.79 18.29 11.25
C LEU A 31 -6.91 17.26 11.12
N ASP A 32 -7.12 16.68 9.93
CA ASP A 32 -8.15 15.66 9.71
C ASP A 32 -7.62 14.26 10.09
N ILE A 33 -7.40 14.07 11.39
CA ILE A 33 -6.80 12.86 12.00
C ILE A 33 -7.48 11.57 11.52
N LYS A 34 -8.79 11.63 11.24
CA LYS A 34 -9.56 10.48 10.75
C LYS A 34 -9.11 10.05 9.35
N LEU A 35 -8.89 11.00 8.44
CA LEU A 35 -8.43 10.70 7.08
C LEU A 35 -6.95 10.33 7.07
N ALA A 36 -6.11 11.00 7.87
CA ALA A 36 -4.71 10.64 8.02
C ALA A 36 -4.53 9.21 8.59
N ALA A 37 -5.36 8.81 9.55
CA ALA A 37 -5.34 7.44 10.08
C ALA A 37 -5.78 6.42 9.02
N LEU A 38 -6.78 6.75 8.20
CA LEU A 38 -7.26 5.87 7.13
C LEU A 38 -6.18 5.68 6.05
N ASP A 39 -5.50 6.77 5.68
CA ASP A 39 -4.37 6.78 4.75
C ASP A 39 -3.20 5.92 5.25
N PHE A 40 -2.83 6.10 6.52
CA PHE A 40 -1.79 5.30 7.16
C PHE A 40 -2.15 3.80 7.22
N VAL A 41 -3.39 3.47 7.60
CA VAL A 41 -3.87 2.08 7.64
C VAL A 41 -3.89 1.47 6.24
N LEU A 42 -4.30 2.23 5.23
CA LEU A 42 -4.30 1.78 3.84
C LEU A 42 -2.87 1.46 3.37
N TRP A 43 -1.92 2.35 3.67
CA TRP A 43 -0.52 2.16 3.31
C TRP A 43 0.08 0.90 3.97
N VAL A 44 -0.13 0.73 5.28
CA VAL A 44 0.35 -0.45 6.02
C VAL A 44 -0.32 -1.73 5.49
N SER A 45 -1.63 -1.70 5.23
CA SER A 45 -2.38 -2.86 4.72
C SER A 45 -1.89 -3.29 3.34
N VAL A 46 -1.70 -2.34 2.42
CA VAL A 46 -1.21 -2.62 1.05
C VAL A 46 0.23 -3.14 1.08
N TYR A 47 1.11 -2.52 1.87
CA TYR A 47 2.50 -2.96 2.01
C TYR A 47 2.59 -4.38 2.60
N PHE A 48 1.79 -4.66 3.63
CA PHE A 48 1.74 -5.98 4.25
C PHE A 48 1.18 -7.04 3.28
N GLY A 49 0.09 -6.72 2.57
CA GLY A 49 -0.50 -7.60 1.56
C GLY A 49 0.48 -7.95 0.43
N LEU A 50 1.18 -6.95 -0.12
CA LEU A 50 2.22 -7.16 -1.13
C LEU A 50 3.39 -7.98 -0.59
N SER A 51 3.85 -7.70 0.63
CA SER A 51 4.94 -8.46 1.25
C SER A 51 4.54 -9.93 1.46
N PHE A 52 3.32 -10.17 1.94
CA PHE A 52 2.78 -11.52 2.13
C PHE A 52 2.62 -12.28 0.81
N VAL A 53 2.05 -11.64 -0.22
CA VAL A 53 1.92 -12.22 -1.56
C VAL A 53 3.30 -12.52 -2.15
N TYR A 54 4.27 -11.62 -1.95
CA TYR A 54 5.62 -11.81 -2.42
C TYR A 54 6.31 -12.99 -1.69
N GLU A 55 6.19 -13.11 -0.38
CA GLU A 55 6.76 -14.23 0.38
C GLU A 55 6.10 -15.57 0.03
N LYS A 56 4.76 -15.61 -0.07
CA LYS A 56 4.05 -16.80 -0.53
C LYS A 56 4.39 -17.16 -1.97
N GLY A 57 4.45 -16.17 -2.86
CA GLY A 57 4.81 -16.36 -4.26
C GLY A 57 6.23 -16.91 -4.39
N LYS A 58 7.16 -16.42 -3.59
CA LYS A 58 8.52 -16.95 -3.50
C LYS A 58 8.54 -18.41 -3.03
N GLY A 59 7.73 -18.74 -2.02
CA GLY A 59 7.56 -20.11 -1.53
C GLY A 59 6.98 -21.07 -2.59
N ILE A 60 6.04 -20.61 -3.40
CA ILE A 60 5.46 -21.40 -4.50
C ILE A 60 6.46 -21.58 -5.65
N LEU A 61 7.18 -20.52 -6.03
CA LEU A 61 8.19 -20.57 -7.08
C LEU A 61 9.39 -21.45 -6.70
N THR A 62 9.77 -21.48 -5.41
CA THR A 62 10.83 -22.37 -4.90
C THR A 62 10.37 -23.82 -4.74
N LYS A 63 9.08 -24.08 -4.52
CA LYS A 63 8.56 -25.45 -4.33
C LYS A 63 8.39 -26.22 -5.65
N ASN A 64 8.40 -25.52 -6.78
CA ASN A 64 8.21 -26.09 -8.13
C ASN A 64 9.49 -26.04 -9.01
N GLY A 65 10.65 -25.67 -8.45
CA GLY A 65 11.96 -25.72 -9.13
C GLY A 65 12.89 -26.68 -8.42
#